data_AF-E1R7Y6-F1
#
_entry.id   AF-E1R7Y6-F1
#
_cell.length_a   1.000
_cell.length_b   1.000
_cell.length_c   1.000
_cell.angle_alpha   90.00
_cell.angle_beta   90.00
_cell.angle_gamma   90.00
#
_symmetry.space_group_name_H-M   'P 1'
#
loop_
_entity.id
_entity.type
_entity.pdbx_description
1 polymer ?
#
loop_
_entity_poly.entity_id
_entity_poly.type
_entity_poly.pdbx_seq_one_letter_code
_entity_poly.pdbx_strand_id
1 'polypeptide(L)'
;METYELVALVVRLSLGGVTTFLAIMLWSSTRDSAWMLIIMAAILFYGNVMYQTLRVFGVVGEGIFLIPGVLHVSVVLENLPILFLALGFIAALWKKRRR
;
A
#
# COMPACT_ATOMS: atom_id res chain seq x y z
N MET A 1 13.32 11.18 17.26
CA MET A 1 12.33 10.10 17.31
C MET A 1 12.22 9.65 18.74
N GLU A 2 11.00 9.70 19.25
CA GLU A 2 10.68 9.12 20.54
C GLU A 2 10.67 7.59 20.42
N THR A 3 10.91 6.88 21.52
CA THR A 3 11.01 5.41 21.52
C THR A 3 9.75 4.73 20.96
N TYR A 4 8.57 5.32 21.18
CA TYR A 4 7.30 4.80 20.67
C TYR A 4 7.22 4.85 19.13
N GLU A 5 7.84 5.85 18.48
CA GLU A 5 7.83 6.01 17.02
C GLU A 5 8.68 4.94 16.36
N LEU A 6 9.83 4.64 16.94
CA LEU A 6 10.72 3.56 16.50
C LEU A 6 10.03 2.20 16.61
N VAL A 7 9.38 1.92 17.74
CA VAL A 7 8.63 0.67 17.92
C VAL A 7 7.49 0.57 16.90
N ALA A 8 6.73 1.65 16.70
CA ALA A 8 5.66 1.68 15.71
C ALA A 8 6.17 1.44 14.28
N LEU A 9 7.32 2.02 13.92
CA LEU A 9 7.95 1.83 12.61
C LEU A 9 8.37 0.38 12.40
N VAL A 10 9.05 -0.23 13.38
CA VAL A 10 9.48 -1.63 13.33
C VAL A 10 8.30 -2.60 13.21
N VAL A 11 7.23 -2.35 13.96
CA VAL A 11 6.00 -3.16 13.88
C VAL A 11 5.32 -3.02 12.51
N ARG A 12 5.20 -1.79 11.98
CA ARG A 12 4.62 -1.56 10.64
C ARG A 12 5.45 -2.22 9.54
N LEU A 13 6.77 -2.14 9.64
CA LEU A 13 7.72 -2.77 8.72
C LEU A 13 7.56 -4.28 8.69
N SER A 14 7.60 -4.92 9.86
CA SER A 14 7.52 -6.38 9.98
C SER A 14 6.15 -6.91 9.57
N LEU A 15 5.07 -6.38 10.14
CA LEU A 15 3.70 -6.81 9.81
C LEU A 15 3.34 -6.49 8.35
N GLY A 16 3.72 -5.31 7.87
CA GLY A 16 3.53 -4.92 6.48
C GLY A 16 4.26 -5.87 5.53
N GLY A 17 5.51 -6.20 5.82
CA GLY A 17 6.32 -7.13 5.01
C GLY A 17 5.72 -8.52 4.95
N VAL A 18 5.30 -9.09 6.10
CA VAL A 18 4.62 -10.38 6.16
C VAL A 18 3.31 -10.34 5.37
N THR A 19 2.51 -9.28 5.54
CA THR A 19 1.24 -9.11 4.84
C THR A 19 1.44 -9.05 3.33
N THR A 20 2.41 -8.28 2.85
CA THR A 20 2.75 -8.19 1.43
C THR A 20 3.27 -9.51 0.88
N PHE A 21 4.10 -10.22 1.62
CA PHE A 21 4.58 -11.53 1.21
C PHE A 21 3.42 -12.52 1.03
N LEU A 22 2.51 -12.60 2.00
CA LEU A 22 1.30 -13.43 1.91
C LEU A 22 0.39 -12.97 0.76
N ALA A 23 0.26 -11.67 0.54
CA ALA A 23 -0.53 -11.12 -0.55
C ALA A 23 0.03 -11.53 -1.93
N ILE A 24 1.36 -11.48 -2.12
CA ILE A 24 2.02 -11.92 -3.35
C ILE A 24 1.88 -13.43 -3.54
N MET A 25 2.03 -14.22 -2.47
CA MET A 25 1.77 -15.67 -2.55
C MET A 25 0.34 -15.95 -2.98
N LEU A 26 -0.64 -15.25 -2.40
CA LEU A 26 -2.05 -15.37 -2.76
C LEU A 26 -2.31 -14.99 -4.23
N TRP A 27 -1.62 -13.96 -4.74
CA TRP A 27 -1.74 -13.53 -6.13
C TRP A 27 -1.55 -14.70 -7.10
N SER A 28 -0.50 -15.50 -6.88
CA SER A 28 -0.16 -16.62 -7.77
C SER A 28 -1.27 -17.66 -7.88
N SER A 29 -2.14 -17.74 -6.86
CA SER A 29 -3.24 -18.71 -6.79
C SER A 29 -4.60 -18.14 -7.22
N THR A 30 -4.79 -16.81 -7.25
CA THR A 30 -6.09 -16.18 -7.54
C THR A 30 -6.19 -15.63 -8.95
N ARG A 31 -7.06 -16.20 -9.80
CA ARG A 31 -7.36 -15.71 -11.18
C ARG A 31 -8.48 -14.67 -11.25
N ASP A 32 -8.93 -14.13 -10.12
CA ASP A 32 -10.06 -13.21 -10.04
C ASP A 32 -9.60 -11.74 -10.00
N SER A 33 -10.08 -10.93 -10.94
CA SER A 33 -9.74 -9.50 -11.03
C SER A 33 -10.06 -8.70 -9.77
N ALA A 34 -11.12 -9.04 -9.03
CA ALA A 34 -11.45 -8.38 -7.78
C ALA A 34 -10.40 -8.67 -6.69
N TRP A 35 -9.98 -9.94 -6.59
CA TRP A 35 -8.93 -10.34 -5.67
C TRP A 35 -7.57 -9.74 -6.03
N MET A 36 -7.25 -9.66 -7.32
CA MET A 36 -6.01 -9.00 -7.77
C MET A 36 -5.95 -7.52 -7.34
N LEU A 37 -7.06 -6.78 -7.42
CA LEU A 37 -7.13 -5.39 -6.97
C LEU A 37 -6.91 -5.24 -5.45
N ILE A 38 -7.52 -6.13 -4.65
CA ILE A 38 -7.34 -6.13 -3.19
C ILE A 38 -5.89 -6.46 -2.82
N ILE A 39 -5.28 -7.42 -3.52
CA ILE A 39 -3.88 -7.79 -3.30
C ILE A 39 -2.95 -6.62 -3.67
N MET A 40 -3.21 -5.93 -4.80
CA MET A 40 -2.47 -4.72 -5.18
C MET A 40 -2.51 -3.66 -4.09
N ALA A 41 -3.67 -3.45 -3.46
CA ALA A 41 -3.78 -2.49 -2.37
C ALA A 41 -2.87 -2.85 -1.19
N ALA A 42 -2.77 -4.12 -0.81
CA ALA A 42 -1.88 -4.58 0.26
C ALA A 42 -0.39 -4.33 -0.09
N ILE A 43 -0.01 -4.55 -1.35
CA ILE A 43 1.36 -4.28 -1.84
C ILE A 43 1.64 -2.77 -1.79
N LEU A 44 0.72 -1.94 -2.27
CA LEU A 44 0.86 -0.48 -2.28
C LEU A 44 0.90 0.09 -0.86
N PHE A 45 0.13 -0.47 0.07
CA PHE A 45 0.15 -0.06 1.47
C PHE A 45 1.54 -0.24 2.08
N TYR A 46 2.19 -1.38 1.80
CA TYR A 46 3.57 -1.60 2.22
C TYR A 46 4.56 -0.70 1.48
N GLY A 47 4.31 -0.40 0.19
CA GLY A 47 5.06 0.61 -0.54
C GLY A 47 5.09 1.98 0.17
N ASN A 48 3.96 2.41 0.75
CA ASN A 48 3.91 3.62 1.56
C ASN A 48 4.72 3.50 2.86
N VAL A 49 4.64 2.36 3.56
CA VAL A 49 5.46 2.08 4.76
C VAL A 49 6.95 2.15 4.43
N MET A 50 7.38 1.53 3.31
CA MET A 50 8.74 1.61 2.81
C MET A 50 9.15 3.05 2.51
N TYR A 51 8.31 3.81 1.81
CA TYR A 51 8.59 5.22 1.48
C TYR A 51 8.78 6.07 2.74
N GLN A 52 7.90 5.94 3.74
CA GLN A 52 8.02 6.65 5.01
C GLN A 52 9.31 6.24 5.76
N THR A 53 9.63 4.95 5.75
CA THR A 53 10.86 4.43 6.34
C THR A 53 12.10 5.05 5.67
N LEU A 54 12.16 5.07 4.34
CA LEU A 54 13.26 5.65 3.59
C LEU A 54 13.41 7.15 3.82
N ARG A 55 12.31 7.88 3.98
CA ARG A 55 12.34 9.30 4.37
C ARG A 55 12.91 9.49 5.77
N VAL A 56 12.47 8.67 6.72
CA VAL A 56 12.96 8.67 8.11
C VAL A 56 14.47 8.44 8.16
N PHE A 57 15.00 7.54 7.34
CA PHE A 57 16.44 7.28 7.24
C PHE A 57 17.21 8.30 6.39
N GLY A 58 16.54 9.33 5.84
CA GLY A 58 17.18 10.35 5.01
C GLY A 58 17.62 9.88 3.62
N VAL A 59 17.20 8.68 3.19
CA VAL A 59 17.49 8.14 1.85
C VAL A 59 16.67 8.87 0.78
N VAL A 60 15.45 9.28 1.15
CA VAL A 60 14.54 10.03 0.28
C VAL A 60 14.43 11.47 0.80
N GLY A 61 14.75 12.43 -0.06
CA GLY A 61 14.70 13.86 0.27
C GLY A 61 13.29 14.40 0.52
N GLU A 62 13.22 15.52 1.24
CA GLU A 62 11.98 16.27 1.47
C GLU A 62 11.58 17.07 0.23
N GLY A 63 10.89 16.43 -0.73
CA GLY A 63 10.35 17.17 -1.88
C GLY A 63 10.23 16.40 -3.17
N ILE A 64 9.88 15.11 -3.13
CA ILE A 64 9.56 14.40 -4.37
C ILE A 64 8.14 14.77 -4.80
N PHE A 65 8.04 15.81 -5.62
CA PHE A 65 6.79 16.25 -6.23
C PHE A 65 6.58 15.57 -7.57
N LEU A 66 5.36 15.05 -7.78
CA LEU A 66 4.89 14.63 -9.11
C LEU A 66 4.47 15.85 -9.92
N ILE A 67 3.83 16.81 -9.25
CA ILE A 67 3.49 18.12 -9.79
C ILE A 67 4.06 19.15 -8.81
N PRO A 68 5.09 19.93 -9.21
CA PRO A 68 5.71 20.93 -8.34
C PRO A 68 4.65 21.83 -7.69
N GLY A 69 4.64 21.89 -6.35
CA GLY A 69 3.72 22.74 -5.57
C GLY A 69 2.28 22.24 -5.43
N VAL A 70 1.88 21.16 -6.09
CA VAL A 70 0.48 20.67 -6.07
C VAL A 70 0.37 19.23 -5.58
N LEU A 71 1.21 18.32 -6.09
CA LEU A 71 1.07 16.89 -5.83
C LEU A 71 2.38 16.28 -5.34
N HIS A 72 2.40 15.93 -4.06
CA HIS A 72 3.52 15.23 -3.43
C HIS A 72 3.34 13.72 -3.58
N VAL A 73 4.43 12.99 -3.83
CA VAL A 73 4.43 11.53 -3.97
C VAL A 73 3.78 10.83 -2.77
N SER A 74 3.93 11.37 -1.55
CA SER A 74 3.31 10.81 -0.34
C SER A 74 1.78 10.76 -0.45
N VAL A 75 1.16 11.80 -1.02
CA VAL A 75 -0.30 11.88 -1.16
C VAL A 75 -0.79 10.78 -2.10
N VAL A 76 -0.06 10.52 -3.18
CA VAL A 76 -0.43 9.43 -4.10
C VAL A 76 -0.25 8.08 -3.43
N LEU A 77 0.91 7.78 -2.83
CA LEU A 77 1.16 6.49 -2.19
C LEU A 77 0.22 6.19 -1.01
N GLU A 78 -0.22 7.22 -0.28
CA GLU A 78 -1.13 7.04 0.84
C GLU A 78 -2.57 6.74 0.39
N ASN A 79 -3.01 7.31 -0.73
CA ASN A 79 -4.38 7.15 -1.23
C ASN A 79 -4.56 6.02 -2.26
N LEU A 80 -3.51 5.62 -2.97
CA LEU A 80 -3.58 4.55 -3.98
C LEU A 80 -4.10 3.21 -3.42
N PRO A 81 -3.65 2.73 -2.24
CA PRO A 81 -4.17 1.50 -1.64
C PRO A 81 -5.68 1.55 -1.43
N ILE A 82 -6.19 2.70 -0.98
CA ILE A 82 -7.61 2.91 -0.68
C ILE A 82 -8.43 2.82 -1.97
N LEU A 83 -7.95 3.44 -3.05
CA LEU A 83 -8.58 3.36 -4.36
C LEU A 83 -8.63 1.92 -4.90
N PHE A 84 -7.52 1.17 -4.80
CA PHE A 84 -7.48 -0.22 -5.22
C PHE A 84 -8.41 -1.12 -4.39
N LEU A 85 -8.49 -0.91 -3.08
CA LEU A 85 -9.47 -1.59 -2.22
C LEU A 85 -10.91 -1.31 -2.66
N ALA A 86 -11.25 -0.03 -2.85
CA ALA A 86 -12.58 0.37 -3.28
C ALA A 86 -12.97 -0.30 -4.61
N LEU A 87 -12.10 -0.24 -5.61
CA LEU A 87 -12.31 -0.88 -6.91
C LEU A 87 -12.40 -2.41 -6.79
N GLY A 88 -11.57 -3.03 -5.96
CA GLY A 88 -11.60 -4.46 -5.69
C GLY A 88 -12.93 -4.92 -5.08
N PHE A 89 -13.44 -4.19 -4.09
CA PHE A 89 -14.74 -4.49 -3.49
C PHE A 89 -15.91 -4.27 -4.47
N ILE A 90 -15.87 -3.20 -5.27
CA ILE A 90 -16.86 -2.95 -6.33
C ILE A 90 -16.87 -4.11 -7.33
N ALA A 91 -15.69 -4.54 -7.79
CA ALA A 91 -15.56 -5.67 -8.70
C ALA A 91 -16.10 -6.98 -8.10
N ALA A 92 -15.82 -7.24 -6.82
CA ALA A 92 -16.35 -8.42 -6.11
C ALA A 92 -17.89 -8.40 -6.01
N LEU A 93 -18.47 -7.24 -5.68
CA LEU A 93 -19.93 -7.06 -5.59
C LEU A 93 -20.62 -7.23 -6.95
N TRP A 94 -20.05 -6.64 -8.02
CA TRP A 94 -20.58 -6.79 -9.36
C TRP A 94 -20.54 -8.24 -9.86
N LYS A 95 -19.47 -8.97 -9.53
CA LYS A 95 -19.36 -10.39 -9.88
C LYS A 95 -20.41 -11.22 -9.15
N LYS A 96 -20.66 -10.96 -7.87
CA LYS A 96 -21.70 -11.64 -7.08
C LYS A 96 -23.11 -11.39 -7.63
N ARG A 97 -23.39 -10.19 -8.16
CA ARG A 97 -24.70 -9.85 -8.74
C ARG A 97 -24.97 -10.51 -10.11
N ARG A 98 -23.93 -10.96 -10.81
CA ARG A 98 -24.03 -11.64 -12.12
C ARG A 98 -24.06 -13.17 -12.03
N ARG A 99 -23.81 -13.76 -10.86
CA ARG A 99 -23.97 -15.19 -10.59
C ARG A 99 -25.29 -15.42 -9.88
#